data_AF-A0A8D0EWY6-F1
#
_entry.id   AF-A0A8D0EWY6-F1
#
_cell.length_a   1.000
_cell.length_b   1.000
_cell.length_c   1.000
_cell.angle_alpha   90.00
_cell.angle_beta   90.00
_cell.angle_gamma   90.00
#
_symmetry.space_group_name_H-M   'P 1'
#
loop_
_entity.id
_entity.type
_entity.pdbx_description
1 polymer ?
#
loop_
_entity_poly.entity_id
_entity_poly.type
_entity_poly.pdbx_seq_one_letter_code
_entity_poly.pdbx_strand_id
1 'polypeptide(L)'
;RVWGRSGSLMLLNSLMLHFSKAENDTAQVILNAAHTSCRLTILQKTLCELDKEIKNVRDLISHSESEIAKCSLLTESKRRVISQYNKRLETILSQQGGQELGPLEIEINKLTKEIEECNSEVMTLQTYWLNQQKELVKLTHEREEQRASLDMLKKQITVMQQKKVRTENKIQQETKEQKDIEHHMKNMSNDLIKLNVLINKNNSSCEELRHSNMITENEFVRSLKAAEKESVEMQERHSQLSEEKDRLLNSLLEAEHQIMLWEKKIQLAREMRAAVDSETGRGEVQAMRTEIHRMQVRYGQLMKQQEKMIRDMEASVSRREAIAVRGEGQNKTDKKRITKRDFHRGKEELRKKISETQKNTQGCNKTLLELESTQASLSAAFSEKQQELLRLQAECHGLDSDAERLRDEKQWNLLEIVAYQTRQKHLQALKEGKYAPLCRTEQAWRNKQQELRARLRTIAAITRRAQQEHPRHQRPLQRLRQRLESRLGSLEA
;
A
#
# COMPACT_ATOMS: atom_id res chain seq x y z
N ARG A 1 157.06 -88.41 -193.16
CA ARG A 1 156.73 -89.86 -193.20
C ARG A 1 156.96 -90.41 -191.78
N VAL A 2 156.15 -91.33 -191.22
CA VAL A 2 154.84 -91.88 -191.64
C VAL A 2 154.10 -92.40 -190.38
N TRP A 3 152.77 -92.48 -190.47
CA TRP A 3 151.78 -93.19 -189.64
C TRP A 3 152.24 -94.14 -188.50
N GLY A 4 151.48 -94.15 -187.39
CA GLY A 4 150.84 -95.38 -186.92
C GLY A 4 150.90 -95.76 -185.42
N ARG A 5 149.74 -96.19 -184.88
CA ARG A 5 149.48 -96.87 -183.57
C ARG A 5 149.62 -96.05 -182.27
N SER A 6 148.90 -96.34 -181.17
CA SER A 6 147.51 -96.84 -181.04
C SER A 6 146.96 -96.72 -179.59
N GLY A 7 145.73 -96.23 -179.43
CA GLY A 7 144.72 -96.84 -178.54
C GLY A 7 144.78 -96.62 -177.02
N SER A 8 145.73 -97.21 -176.31
CA SER A 8 145.42 -97.76 -174.96
C SER A 8 145.65 -96.86 -173.73
N LEU A 9 146.63 -95.96 -173.71
CA LEU A 9 146.99 -95.25 -172.45
C LEU A 9 145.99 -94.18 -172.00
N MET A 10 145.09 -93.72 -172.88
CA MET A 10 144.09 -92.70 -172.57
C MET A 10 143.05 -93.13 -171.52
N LEU A 11 142.82 -94.45 -171.35
CA LEU A 11 141.75 -94.97 -170.49
C LEU A 11 142.17 -95.21 -169.03
N LEU A 12 143.46 -95.44 -168.75
CA LEU A 12 143.91 -95.74 -167.38
C LEU A 12 144.05 -94.47 -166.53
N ASN A 13 144.54 -93.38 -167.12
CA ASN A 13 144.87 -92.16 -166.37
C ASN A 13 143.66 -91.28 -166.03
N SER A 14 142.55 -91.40 -166.77
CA SER A 14 141.28 -90.74 -166.40
C SER A 14 140.65 -91.39 -165.18
N LEU A 15 140.79 -92.72 -165.02
CA LEU A 15 140.20 -93.46 -163.90
C LEU A 15 140.79 -93.04 -162.55
N MET A 16 142.12 -92.86 -162.48
CA MET A 16 142.79 -92.37 -161.25
C MET A 16 142.34 -90.95 -160.87
N LEU A 17 142.11 -90.08 -161.86
CA LEU A 17 141.64 -88.71 -161.66
C LEU A 17 140.22 -88.66 -161.05
N HIS A 18 139.38 -89.65 -161.33
CA HIS A 18 138.06 -89.79 -160.72
C HIS A 18 138.11 -90.34 -159.29
N PHE A 19 139.02 -91.27 -159.00
CA PHE A 19 139.10 -91.91 -157.68
C PHE A 19 139.53 -90.92 -156.58
N SER A 20 140.61 -90.18 -156.81
CA SER A 20 141.11 -89.17 -155.86
C SER A 20 140.09 -88.06 -155.57
N LYS A 21 139.19 -87.76 -156.52
CA LYS A 21 138.11 -86.79 -156.32
C LYS A 21 137.01 -87.32 -155.39
N ALA A 22 136.64 -88.60 -155.52
CA ALA A 22 135.66 -89.24 -154.63
C ALA A 22 136.17 -89.37 -153.17
N GLU A 23 137.48 -89.61 -152.98
CA GLU A 23 138.10 -89.62 -151.65
C GLU A 23 138.06 -88.24 -150.98
N ASN A 24 138.26 -87.16 -151.74
CA ASN A 24 138.18 -85.80 -151.20
C ASN A 24 136.73 -85.39 -150.84
N ASP A 25 135.76 -85.73 -151.69
CA ASP A 25 134.34 -85.43 -151.44
C ASP A 25 133.80 -86.22 -150.23
N THR A 26 134.25 -87.46 -150.01
CA THR A 26 133.85 -88.25 -148.82
C THR A 26 134.46 -87.72 -147.52
N ALA A 27 135.70 -87.22 -147.53
CA ALA A 27 136.29 -86.54 -146.37
C ALA A 27 135.48 -85.30 -145.95
N GLN A 28 134.99 -84.51 -146.91
CA GLN A 28 134.17 -83.32 -146.64
C GLN A 28 132.83 -83.67 -145.97
N VAL A 29 132.20 -84.79 -146.34
CA VAL A 29 130.96 -85.27 -145.72
C VAL A 29 131.17 -85.68 -144.25
N ILE A 30 132.27 -86.35 -143.94
CA ILE A 30 132.61 -86.75 -142.55
C ILE A 30 132.79 -85.53 -141.66
N LEU A 31 133.50 -84.49 -142.14
CA LEU A 31 133.72 -83.25 -141.39
C LEU A 31 132.41 -82.50 -141.12
N ASN A 32 131.50 -82.45 -142.10
CA ASN A 32 130.16 -81.88 -141.94
C ASN A 32 129.32 -82.65 -140.89
N ALA A 33 129.42 -83.98 -140.85
CA ALA A 33 128.71 -84.82 -139.88
C ALA A 33 129.24 -84.63 -138.43
N ALA A 34 130.56 -84.46 -138.26
CA ALA A 34 131.15 -84.11 -136.97
C ALA A 34 130.65 -82.73 -136.48
N HIS A 35 130.56 -81.75 -137.38
CA HIS A 35 130.10 -80.39 -137.06
C HIS A 35 128.61 -80.36 -136.64
N THR A 36 127.73 -81.11 -137.31
CA THR A 36 126.31 -81.19 -136.91
C THR A 36 126.10 -81.93 -135.59
N SER A 37 126.88 -82.99 -135.33
CA SER A 37 126.87 -83.72 -134.05
C SER A 37 127.28 -82.83 -132.87
N CYS A 38 128.36 -82.06 -133.00
CA CYS A 38 128.79 -81.09 -131.99
C CYS A 38 127.69 -80.05 -131.68
N ARG A 39 127.00 -79.54 -132.72
CA ARG A 39 125.92 -78.56 -132.56
C ARG A 39 124.69 -79.12 -131.85
N LEU A 40 124.36 -80.41 -132.03
CA LEU A 40 123.30 -81.08 -131.24
C LEU A 40 123.67 -81.19 -129.76
N THR A 41 124.93 -81.52 -129.46
CA THR A 41 125.42 -81.65 -128.07
C THR A 41 125.33 -80.33 -127.29
N ILE A 42 125.55 -79.19 -127.97
CA ILE A 42 125.38 -77.85 -127.40
C ILE A 42 123.91 -77.55 -127.12
N LEU A 43 123.00 -77.80 -128.08
CA LEU A 43 121.57 -77.56 -127.92
C LEU A 43 120.94 -78.41 -126.80
N GLN A 44 121.44 -79.63 -126.58
CA GLN A 44 120.94 -80.48 -125.50
C GLN A 44 121.40 -80.02 -124.10
N LYS A 45 122.54 -79.31 -123.98
CA LYS A 45 122.91 -78.62 -122.74
C LYS A 45 121.99 -77.44 -122.45
N THR A 46 121.73 -76.57 -123.42
CA THR A 46 120.89 -75.39 -123.20
C THR A 46 119.44 -75.74 -122.83
N LEU A 47 118.91 -76.85 -123.35
CA LEU A 47 117.62 -77.40 -122.89
C LEU A 47 117.65 -77.80 -121.39
N CYS A 48 118.72 -78.48 -120.93
CA CYS A 48 118.87 -78.88 -119.53
C CYS A 48 119.16 -77.70 -118.57
N GLU A 49 119.50 -76.53 -119.10
CA GLU A 49 119.68 -75.29 -118.34
C GLU A 49 118.34 -74.55 -118.21
N LEU A 50 117.59 -74.39 -119.31
CA LEU A 50 116.24 -73.84 -119.31
C LEU A 50 115.26 -74.62 -118.40
N ASP A 51 115.33 -75.96 -118.39
CA ASP A 51 114.47 -76.80 -117.54
C ASP A 51 114.74 -76.58 -116.04
N LYS A 52 115.96 -76.17 -115.66
CA LYS A 52 116.29 -75.77 -114.28
C LYS A 52 115.75 -74.38 -113.95
N GLU A 53 115.86 -73.42 -114.87
CA GLU A 53 115.31 -72.08 -114.68
C GLU A 53 113.79 -72.13 -114.51
N ILE A 54 113.08 -72.90 -115.36
CA ILE A 54 111.63 -73.12 -115.24
C ILE A 54 111.24 -73.69 -113.87
N LYS A 55 112.08 -74.57 -113.30
CA LYS A 55 111.85 -75.15 -111.98
C LYS A 55 112.06 -74.12 -110.86
N ASN A 56 113.18 -73.39 -110.89
CA ASN A 56 113.49 -72.33 -109.93
C ASN A 56 112.41 -71.23 -109.92
N VAL A 57 111.90 -70.83 -111.08
CA VAL A 57 110.80 -69.85 -111.20
C VAL A 57 109.51 -70.38 -110.59
N ARG A 58 109.20 -71.67 -110.73
CA ARG A 58 108.00 -72.29 -110.18
C ARG A 58 108.03 -72.36 -108.64
N ASP A 59 109.19 -72.64 -108.06
CA ASP A 59 109.38 -72.65 -106.61
C ASP A 59 109.31 -71.22 -106.03
N LEU A 60 109.86 -70.21 -106.74
CA LEU A 60 109.71 -68.79 -106.42
C LEU A 60 108.25 -68.32 -106.42
N ILE A 61 107.47 -68.71 -107.44
CA ILE A 61 106.02 -68.41 -107.50
C ILE A 61 105.31 -69.01 -106.29
N SER A 62 105.50 -70.30 -105.99
CA SER A 62 104.86 -70.96 -104.85
C SER A 62 105.21 -70.31 -103.51
N HIS A 63 106.45 -69.85 -103.32
CA HIS A 63 106.83 -69.08 -102.13
C HIS A 63 106.07 -67.75 -102.06
N SER A 64 105.99 -66.99 -103.16
CA SER A 64 105.25 -65.71 -103.20
C SER A 64 103.75 -65.87 -102.95
N GLU A 65 103.12 -66.93 -103.47
CA GLU A 65 101.71 -67.26 -103.22
C GLU A 65 101.46 -67.53 -101.73
N SER A 66 102.40 -68.22 -101.07
CA SER A 66 102.36 -68.47 -99.62
C SER A 66 102.42 -67.18 -98.80
N GLU A 67 103.30 -66.24 -99.15
CA GLU A 67 103.38 -64.94 -98.46
C GLU A 67 102.15 -64.06 -98.74
N ILE A 68 101.60 -64.07 -99.96
CA ILE A 68 100.34 -63.37 -100.29
C ILE A 68 99.18 -63.90 -99.43
N ALA A 69 99.09 -65.21 -99.22
CA ALA A 69 98.07 -65.82 -98.36
C ALA A 69 98.20 -65.37 -96.89
N LYS A 70 99.42 -65.32 -96.34
CA LYS A 70 99.70 -64.80 -94.98
C LYS A 70 99.32 -63.32 -94.85
N CYS A 71 99.72 -62.50 -95.82
CA CYS A 71 99.40 -61.06 -95.86
C CYS A 71 97.88 -60.82 -95.94
N SER A 72 97.15 -61.66 -96.68
CA SER A 72 95.68 -61.60 -96.78
C SER A 72 95.01 -61.92 -95.44
N LEU A 73 95.43 -62.98 -94.74
CA LEU A 73 94.93 -63.33 -93.40
C LEU A 73 95.21 -62.23 -92.37
N LEU A 74 96.41 -61.64 -92.39
CA LEU A 74 96.78 -60.56 -91.47
C LEU A 74 96.01 -59.26 -91.77
N THR A 75 95.70 -59.00 -93.04
CA THR A 75 94.85 -57.87 -93.45
C THR A 75 93.40 -58.07 -92.98
N GLU A 76 92.84 -59.27 -93.12
CA GLU A 76 91.49 -59.58 -92.65
C GLU A 76 91.38 -59.53 -91.12
N SER A 77 92.41 -59.97 -90.39
CA SER A 77 92.51 -59.79 -88.94
C SER A 77 92.51 -58.31 -88.54
N LYS A 78 93.33 -57.47 -89.19
CA LYS A 78 93.34 -56.01 -88.95
C LYS A 78 92.00 -55.35 -89.30
N ARG A 79 91.37 -55.73 -90.41
CA ARG A 79 90.03 -55.26 -90.82
C ARG A 79 88.97 -55.57 -89.75
N ARG A 80 88.99 -56.77 -89.18
CA ARG A 80 88.09 -57.18 -88.10
C ARG A 80 88.31 -56.37 -86.82
N VAL A 81 89.57 -56.10 -86.44
CA VAL A 81 89.92 -55.26 -85.28
C VAL A 81 89.47 -53.81 -85.49
N ILE A 82 89.68 -53.23 -86.68
CA ILE A 82 89.19 -51.89 -87.02
C ILE A 82 87.65 -51.84 -86.95
N SER A 83 86.95 -52.84 -87.48
CA SER A 83 85.49 -52.94 -87.39
C SER A 83 84.99 -52.97 -85.93
N GLN A 84 85.69 -53.66 -85.03
CA GLN A 84 85.36 -53.67 -83.59
C GLN A 84 85.57 -52.30 -82.93
N TYR A 85 86.66 -51.59 -83.25
CA TYR A 85 86.90 -50.25 -82.72
C TYR A 85 85.89 -49.23 -83.26
N ASN A 86 85.62 -49.23 -84.57
CA ASN A 86 84.63 -48.33 -85.18
C ASN A 86 83.24 -48.54 -84.54
N LYS A 87 82.79 -49.79 -84.39
CA LYS A 87 81.50 -50.08 -83.76
C LYS A 87 81.43 -49.68 -82.28
N ARG A 88 82.57 -49.70 -81.57
CA ARG A 88 82.68 -49.18 -80.20
C ARG A 88 82.64 -47.65 -80.16
N LEU A 89 83.25 -46.96 -81.12
CA LEU A 89 83.14 -45.50 -81.28
C LEU A 89 81.70 -45.10 -81.61
N GLU A 90 81.02 -45.76 -82.57
CA GLU A 90 79.60 -45.55 -82.87
C GLU A 90 78.70 -45.70 -81.63
N THR A 91 78.99 -46.70 -80.78
CA THR A 91 78.25 -46.93 -79.53
C THR A 91 78.45 -45.80 -78.50
N ILE A 92 79.65 -45.21 -78.44
CA ILE A 92 79.97 -44.09 -77.54
C ILE A 92 79.37 -42.79 -78.09
N LEU A 93 79.54 -42.51 -79.38
CA LEU A 93 79.00 -41.33 -80.06
C LEU A 93 77.47 -41.28 -80.01
N SER A 94 76.78 -42.40 -80.19
CA SER A 94 75.32 -42.47 -80.09
C SER A 94 74.80 -42.25 -78.66
N GLN A 95 75.58 -42.61 -77.63
CA GLN A 95 75.29 -42.25 -76.23
C GLN A 95 75.57 -40.77 -75.92
N GLN A 96 76.42 -40.12 -76.72
CA GLN A 96 76.84 -38.72 -76.56
C GLN A 96 76.14 -37.75 -77.55
N GLY A 97 75.06 -38.18 -78.20
CA GLY A 97 74.29 -37.34 -79.13
C GLY A 97 74.99 -37.02 -80.46
N GLY A 98 76.07 -37.73 -80.80
CA GLY A 98 76.79 -37.60 -82.07
C GLY A 98 77.92 -36.57 -82.11
N GLN A 99 78.38 -36.06 -80.96
CA GLN A 99 79.52 -35.14 -80.87
C GLN A 99 80.76 -35.83 -80.27
N GLU A 100 81.93 -35.61 -80.88
CA GLU A 100 83.23 -36.02 -80.34
C GLU A 100 83.66 -35.02 -79.26
N LEU A 101 83.29 -35.29 -78.00
CA LEU A 101 83.66 -34.49 -76.83
C LEU A 101 84.69 -35.20 -75.95
N GLY A 102 85.66 -34.44 -75.44
CA GLY A 102 86.68 -34.94 -74.53
C GLY A 102 86.12 -35.33 -73.15
N PRO A 103 86.77 -36.25 -72.40
CA PRO A 103 86.29 -36.66 -71.07
C PRO A 103 86.07 -35.50 -70.08
N LEU A 104 86.94 -34.49 -70.12
CA LEU A 104 86.80 -33.27 -69.30
C LEU A 104 85.65 -32.38 -69.78
N GLU A 105 85.35 -32.34 -71.07
CA GLU A 105 84.23 -31.58 -71.63
C GLU A 105 82.89 -32.23 -71.26
N ILE A 106 82.84 -33.56 -71.21
CA ILE A 106 81.68 -34.33 -70.71
C ILE A 106 81.46 -34.05 -69.22
N GLU A 107 82.54 -34.01 -68.41
CA GLU A 107 82.45 -33.68 -66.98
C GLU A 107 82.06 -32.21 -66.74
N ILE A 108 82.62 -31.27 -67.51
CA ILE A 108 82.23 -29.86 -67.50
C ILE A 108 80.75 -29.71 -67.90
N ASN A 109 80.28 -30.36 -68.96
CA ASN A 109 78.88 -30.31 -69.38
C ASN A 109 77.94 -30.92 -68.33
N LYS A 110 78.34 -32.01 -67.67
CA LYS A 110 77.59 -32.61 -66.56
C LYS A 110 77.49 -31.64 -65.38
N LEU A 111 78.60 -31.08 -64.92
CA LEU A 111 78.64 -30.13 -63.81
C LEU A 111 77.89 -28.83 -64.15
N THR A 112 77.97 -28.37 -65.40
CA THR A 112 77.23 -27.19 -65.89
C THR A 112 75.73 -27.45 -65.84
N LYS A 113 75.29 -28.63 -66.29
CA LYS A 113 73.88 -29.04 -66.20
C LYS A 113 73.40 -29.18 -64.74
N GLU A 114 74.22 -29.75 -63.85
CA GLU A 114 73.90 -29.83 -62.41
C GLU A 114 73.84 -28.43 -61.74
N ILE A 115 74.67 -27.48 -62.20
CA ILE A 115 74.62 -26.07 -61.80
C ILE A 115 73.38 -25.37 -62.37
N GLU A 116 73.01 -25.62 -63.63
CA GLU A 116 71.78 -25.08 -64.25
C GLU A 116 70.51 -25.61 -63.57
N GLU A 117 70.46 -26.91 -63.26
CA GLU A 117 69.36 -27.54 -62.51
C GLU A 117 69.25 -26.92 -61.11
N CYS A 118 70.36 -26.85 -60.36
CA CYS A 118 70.39 -26.20 -59.04
C CYS A 118 70.03 -24.72 -59.09
N ASN A 119 70.48 -23.96 -60.09
CA ASN A 119 70.10 -22.57 -60.29
C ASN A 119 68.60 -22.43 -60.61
N SER A 120 68.03 -23.35 -61.39
CA SER A 120 66.60 -23.37 -61.68
C SER A 120 65.78 -23.63 -60.41
N GLU A 121 66.19 -24.58 -59.57
CA GLU A 121 65.56 -24.85 -58.27
C GLU A 121 65.62 -23.61 -57.37
N VAL A 122 66.79 -22.98 -57.23
CA VAL A 122 66.97 -21.73 -56.48
C VAL A 122 66.06 -20.62 -57.00
N MET A 123 65.92 -20.45 -58.33
CA MET A 123 65.01 -19.47 -58.91
C MET A 123 63.54 -19.78 -58.62
N THR A 124 63.11 -21.05 -58.64
CA THR A 124 61.74 -21.42 -58.24
C THR A 124 61.49 -21.18 -56.75
N LEU A 125 62.44 -21.50 -55.88
CA LEU A 125 62.37 -21.29 -54.44
C LEU A 125 62.35 -19.80 -54.07
N GLN A 126 63.18 -18.98 -54.73
CA GLN A 126 63.12 -17.51 -54.60
C GLN A 126 61.77 -16.95 -55.06
N THR A 127 61.23 -17.43 -56.18
CA THR A 127 59.92 -17.01 -56.70
C THR A 127 58.79 -17.40 -55.73
N TYR A 128 58.84 -18.61 -55.19
CA TYR A 128 57.90 -19.09 -54.17
C TYR A 128 58.01 -18.26 -52.88
N TRP A 129 59.22 -18.02 -52.38
CA TRP A 129 59.47 -17.21 -51.18
C TRP A 129 58.98 -15.77 -51.35
N LEU A 130 59.24 -15.12 -52.50
CA LEU A 130 58.72 -13.79 -52.80
C LEU A 130 57.18 -13.75 -52.83
N ASN A 131 56.53 -14.82 -53.28
CA ASN A 131 55.07 -14.90 -53.27
C ASN A 131 54.51 -15.13 -51.85
N GLN A 132 55.15 -15.98 -51.03
CA GLN A 132 54.82 -16.10 -49.61
C GLN A 132 55.05 -14.79 -48.84
N GLN A 133 56.11 -14.05 -49.15
CA GLN A 133 56.39 -12.75 -48.54
C GLN A 133 55.33 -11.70 -48.91
N LYS A 134 54.90 -11.64 -50.18
CA LYS A 134 53.79 -10.76 -50.61
C LYS A 134 52.49 -11.09 -49.86
N GLU A 135 52.16 -12.38 -49.71
CA GLU A 135 50.94 -12.80 -49.02
C GLU A 135 51.01 -12.50 -47.52
N LEU A 136 52.15 -12.74 -46.87
CA LEU A 136 52.40 -12.35 -45.49
C LEU A 136 52.18 -10.84 -45.28
N VAL A 137 52.69 -10.00 -46.20
CA VAL A 137 52.53 -8.54 -46.15
C VAL A 137 51.06 -8.14 -46.26
N LYS A 138 50.29 -8.70 -47.20
CA LYS A 138 48.83 -8.47 -47.28
C LYS A 138 48.13 -8.83 -45.98
N LEU A 139 48.35 -10.05 -45.48
CA LEU A 139 47.71 -10.55 -44.26
C LEU A 139 48.08 -9.72 -43.02
N THR A 140 49.30 -9.17 -42.94
CA THR A 140 49.64 -8.22 -41.88
C THR A 140 48.92 -6.88 -41.99
N HIS A 141 48.65 -6.41 -43.21
CA HIS A 141 47.91 -5.17 -43.46
C HIS A 141 46.40 -5.34 -43.17
N GLU A 142 45.77 -6.40 -43.67
CA GLU A 142 44.38 -6.76 -43.38
C GLU A 142 44.14 -6.93 -41.88
N ARG A 143 45.07 -7.59 -41.17
CA ARG A 143 45.07 -7.70 -39.70
C ARG A 143 45.11 -6.33 -39.00
N GLU A 144 45.81 -5.35 -39.57
CA GLU A 144 45.92 -4.00 -39.00
C GLU A 144 44.65 -3.16 -39.25
N GLU A 145 44.01 -3.30 -40.41
CA GLU A 145 42.68 -2.73 -40.66
C GLU A 145 41.60 -3.37 -39.76
N GLN A 146 41.64 -4.69 -39.58
CA GLN A 146 40.78 -5.41 -38.63
C GLN A 146 41.04 -4.96 -37.18
N ARG A 147 42.29 -4.70 -36.80
CA ARG A 147 42.63 -4.15 -35.48
C ARG A 147 42.10 -2.73 -35.29
N ALA A 148 42.25 -1.86 -36.29
CA ALA A 148 41.76 -0.49 -36.25
C ALA A 148 40.22 -0.43 -36.15
N SER A 149 39.51 -1.25 -36.92
CA SER A 149 38.05 -1.36 -36.87
C SER A 149 37.55 -1.96 -35.54
N LEU A 150 38.23 -2.99 -34.99
CA LEU A 150 37.96 -3.50 -33.64
C LEU A 150 38.13 -2.41 -32.56
N ASP A 151 39.19 -1.60 -32.63
CA ASP A 151 39.41 -0.52 -31.66
C ASP A 151 38.41 0.64 -31.82
N MET A 152 37.87 0.87 -33.03
CA MET A 152 36.72 1.75 -33.25
C MET A 152 35.42 1.19 -32.67
N LEU A 153 35.14 -0.10 -32.84
CA LEU A 153 33.97 -0.77 -32.25
C LEU A 153 34.03 -0.75 -30.72
N LYS A 154 35.19 -1.00 -30.09
CA LYS A 154 35.38 -0.85 -28.63
C LYS A 154 35.04 0.56 -28.14
N LYS A 155 35.46 1.61 -28.87
CA LYS A 155 35.10 3.01 -28.56
C LYS A 155 33.60 3.23 -28.66
N GLN A 156 32.94 2.74 -29.72
CA GLN A 156 31.49 2.84 -29.87
C GLN A 156 30.73 2.12 -28.74
N ILE A 157 31.11 0.88 -28.40
CA ILE A 157 30.53 0.12 -27.28
C ILE A 157 30.68 0.91 -25.96
N THR A 158 31.85 1.48 -25.70
CA THR A 158 32.11 2.30 -24.50
C THR A 158 31.19 3.53 -24.45
N VAL A 159 31.02 4.24 -25.57
CA VAL A 159 30.11 5.39 -25.66
C VAL A 159 28.64 4.98 -25.47
N MET A 160 28.21 3.85 -26.06
CA MET A 160 26.84 3.34 -25.88
C MET A 160 26.58 2.88 -24.45
N GLN A 161 27.55 2.24 -23.80
CA GLN A 161 27.44 1.85 -22.39
C GLN A 161 27.37 3.07 -21.46
N GLN A 162 28.14 4.14 -21.72
CA GLN A 162 27.98 5.41 -21.00
C GLN A 162 26.62 6.06 -21.24
N LYS A 163 26.10 6.03 -22.47
CA LYS A 163 24.74 6.51 -22.77
C LYS A 163 23.69 5.70 -21.99
N LYS A 164 23.79 4.37 -22.00
CA LYS A 164 22.91 3.46 -21.24
C LYS A 164 22.89 3.80 -19.75
N VAL A 165 24.06 3.99 -19.12
CA VAL A 165 24.13 4.36 -17.69
C VAL A 165 23.49 5.73 -17.43
N ARG A 166 23.67 6.72 -18.32
CA ARG A 166 23.01 8.03 -18.18
C ARG A 166 21.48 7.94 -18.31
N THR A 167 20.96 7.15 -19.26
CA THR A 167 19.51 6.95 -19.42
C THR A 167 18.92 6.13 -18.27
N GLU A 168 19.62 5.10 -17.80
CA GLU A 168 19.24 4.27 -16.66
C GLU A 168 19.14 5.13 -15.39
N ASN A 169 20.16 5.94 -15.10
CA ASN A 169 20.15 6.85 -13.95
C ASN A 169 19.00 7.86 -14.04
N LYS A 170 18.65 8.35 -15.23
CA LYS A 170 17.49 9.22 -15.42
C LYS A 170 16.17 8.48 -15.14
N ILE A 171 15.98 7.27 -15.67
CA ILE A 171 14.80 6.45 -15.38
C ILE A 171 14.68 6.17 -13.87
N GLN A 172 15.80 5.91 -13.19
CA GLN A 172 15.86 5.72 -11.72
C GLN A 172 15.69 7.01 -10.90
N GLN A 173 15.66 8.19 -11.53
CA GLN A 173 15.27 9.45 -10.91
C GLN A 173 13.77 9.72 -11.13
N GLU A 174 13.32 9.67 -12.39
CA GLU A 174 11.90 9.86 -12.76
C GLU A 174 10.99 8.86 -12.00
N THR A 175 11.41 7.60 -11.83
CA THR A 175 10.67 6.58 -11.04
C THR A 175 10.77 6.72 -9.51
N LYS A 176 11.56 7.67 -9.00
CA LYS A 176 11.50 8.11 -7.59
C LYS A 176 10.55 9.29 -7.47
N GLU A 177 10.71 10.30 -8.33
CA GLU A 177 9.85 11.48 -8.38
C GLU A 177 8.37 11.07 -8.60
N GLN A 178 8.09 10.07 -9.46
CA GLN A 178 6.76 9.47 -9.60
C GLN A 178 6.24 8.89 -8.27
N LYS A 179 7.05 8.13 -7.52
CA LYS A 179 6.63 7.51 -6.24
C LYS A 179 6.41 8.56 -5.17
N ASP A 180 7.22 9.60 -5.15
CA ASP A 180 7.04 10.73 -4.23
C ASP A 180 5.74 11.47 -4.56
N ILE A 181 5.42 11.69 -5.84
CA ILE A 181 4.13 12.24 -6.29
C ILE A 181 2.95 11.33 -5.91
N GLU A 182 3.05 10.01 -6.15
CA GLU A 182 2.03 9.02 -5.75
C GLU A 182 1.78 9.04 -4.22
N HIS A 183 2.85 9.16 -3.42
CA HIS A 183 2.74 9.33 -1.97
C HIS A 183 2.05 10.65 -1.59
N HIS A 184 2.36 11.77 -2.24
CA HIS A 184 1.68 13.05 -2.00
C HIS A 184 0.20 13.01 -2.40
N MET A 185 -0.13 12.43 -3.56
CA MET A 185 -1.52 12.22 -4.01
C MET A 185 -2.30 11.33 -3.04
N LYS A 186 -1.69 10.26 -2.52
CA LYS A 186 -2.31 9.39 -1.51
C LYS A 186 -2.54 10.13 -0.19
N ASN A 187 -1.63 11.00 0.23
CA ASN A 187 -1.80 11.83 1.42
C ASN A 187 -2.96 12.83 1.22
N MET A 188 -3.00 13.55 0.10
CA MET A 188 -4.13 14.45 -0.23
C MET A 188 -5.46 13.70 -0.31
N SER A 189 -5.49 12.49 -0.87
CA SER A 189 -6.70 11.65 -0.90
C SER A 189 -7.16 11.26 0.51
N ASN A 190 -6.23 10.86 1.39
CA ASN A 190 -6.55 10.60 2.80
C ASN A 190 -7.09 11.86 3.51
N ASP A 191 -6.55 13.04 3.21
CA ASP A 191 -7.00 14.31 3.81
C ASP A 191 -8.37 14.77 3.28
N LEU A 192 -8.66 14.55 2.00
CA LEU A 192 -10.01 14.73 1.44
C LEU A 192 -11.03 13.77 2.10
N ILE A 193 -10.64 12.52 2.37
CA ILE A 193 -11.49 11.56 3.09
C ILE A 193 -11.76 12.04 4.53
N LYS A 194 -10.72 12.51 5.27
CA LYS A 194 -10.90 13.11 6.61
C LYS A 194 -11.84 14.32 6.55
N LEU A 195 -11.66 15.20 5.57
CA LEU A 195 -12.45 16.41 5.40
C LEU A 195 -13.92 16.09 5.10
N ASN A 196 -14.19 15.10 4.25
CA ASN A 196 -15.56 14.60 4.00
C ASN A 196 -16.19 13.99 5.26
N VAL A 197 -15.44 13.24 6.07
CA VAL A 197 -15.92 12.72 7.37
C VAL A 197 -16.24 13.86 8.34
N LEU A 198 -15.42 14.92 8.38
CA LEU A 198 -15.68 16.11 9.19
C LEU A 198 -16.90 16.90 8.70
N ILE A 199 -17.08 17.07 7.39
CA ILE A 199 -18.29 17.67 6.80
C ILE A 199 -19.53 16.87 7.20
N ASN A 200 -19.52 15.55 7.02
CA ASN A 200 -20.68 14.71 7.35
C ASN A 200 -21.03 14.77 8.84
N LYS A 201 -20.03 14.77 9.73
CA LYS A 201 -20.25 14.95 11.18
C LYS A 201 -20.75 16.35 11.55
N ASN A 202 -20.28 17.38 10.85
CA ASN A 202 -20.76 18.75 11.07
C ASN A 202 -22.20 18.91 10.57
N ASN A 203 -22.55 18.26 9.45
CA ASN A 203 -23.91 18.24 8.91
C ASN A 203 -24.87 17.51 9.85
N SER A 204 -24.52 16.31 10.34
CA SER A 204 -25.39 15.59 11.30
C SER A 204 -25.57 16.38 12.58
N SER A 205 -24.51 16.99 13.13
CA SER A 205 -24.62 17.83 14.32
C SER A 205 -25.45 19.10 14.08
N CYS A 206 -25.42 19.67 12.87
CA CYS A 206 -26.29 20.78 12.47
C CYS A 206 -27.77 20.35 12.35
N GLU A 207 -28.03 19.14 11.85
CA GLU A 207 -29.37 18.55 11.78
C GLU A 207 -29.92 18.18 13.17
N GLU A 208 -29.10 17.59 14.03
CA GLU A 208 -29.37 17.33 15.45
C GLU A 208 -29.75 18.63 16.19
N LEU A 209 -28.95 19.69 16.04
CA LEU A 209 -29.23 21.01 16.63
C LEU A 209 -30.49 21.67 16.07
N ARG A 210 -30.74 21.56 14.75
CA ARG A 210 -31.99 22.04 14.13
C ARG A 210 -33.21 21.29 14.67
N HIS A 211 -33.12 19.97 14.82
CA HIS A 211 -34.21 19.15 15.34
C HIS A 211 -34.46 19.44 16.83
N SER A 212 -33.40 19.59 17.63
CA SER A 212 -33.48 20.02 19.02
C SER A 212 -34.14 21.40 19.16
N ASN A 213 -33.71 22.38 18.36
CA ASN A 213 -34.31 23.72 18.36
C ASN A 213 -35.81 23.65 18.01
N MET A 214 -36.18 22.91 16.94
CA MET A 214 -37.57 22.71 16.54
C MET A 214 -38.43 22.04 17.62
N ILE A 215 -37.88 21.09 18.38
CA ILE A 215 -38.55 20.49 19.54
C ILE A 215 -38.78 21.55 20.63
N THR A 216 -37.74 22.26 21.04
CA THR A 216 -37.85 23.29 22.09
C THR A 216 -38.79 24.43 21.70
N GLU A 217 -38.80 24.86 20.43
CA GLU A 217 -39.74 25.85 19.89
C GLU A 217 -41.18 25.35 19.99
N ASN A 218 -41.44 24.09 19.64
CA ASN A 218 -42.76 23.47 19.81
C ASN A 218 -43.17 23.37 21.29
N GLU A 219 -42.22 23.12 22.20
CA GLU A 219 -42.46 23.07 23.64
C GLU A 219 -42.75 24.46 24.24
N PHE A 220 -42.03 25.50 23.81
CA PHE A 220 -42.36 26.89 24.15
C PHE A 220 -43.74 27.29 23.61
N VAL A 221 -44.07 26.96 22.36
CA VAL A 221 -45.39 27.26 21.77
C VAL A 221 -46.53 26.51 22.48
N ARG A 222 -46.32 25.25 22.90
CA ARG A 222 -47.29 24.51 23.73
C ARG A 222 -47.47 25.15 25.11
N SER A 223 -46.37 25.52 25.76
CA SER A 223 -46.38 26.13 27.10
C SER A 223 -47.05 27.51 27.08
N LEU A 224 -46.76 28.32 26.06
CA LEU A 224 -47.40 29.61 25.83
C LEU A 224 -48.91 29.46 25.61
N LYS A 225 -49.35 28.53 24.75
CA LYS A 225 -50.79 28.25 24.55
C LYS A 225 -51.50 27.73 25.80
N ALA A 226 -50.80 26.99 26.67
CA ALA A 226 -51.35 26.58 27.96
C ALA A 226 -51.55 27.77 28.90
N ALA A 227 -50.56 28.67 28.99
CA ALA A 227 -50.65 29.90 29.80
C ALA A 227 -51.68 30.90 29.23
N GLU A 228 -51.80 31.02 27.90
CA GLU A 228 -52.86 31.80 27.25
C GLU A 228 -54.26 31.26 27.63
N LYS A 229 -54.46 29.93 27.60
CA LYS A 229 -55.71 29.30 28.01
C LYS A 229 -56.03 29.53 29.49
N GLU A 230 -55.04 29.38 30.38
CA GLU A 230 -55.20 29.66 31.81
C GLU A 230 -55.56 31.14 32.06
N SER A 231 -54.92 32.06 31.34
CA SER A 231 -55.22 33.50 31.40
C SER A 231 -56.65 33.81 30.96
N VAL A 232 -57.14 33.19 29.88
CA VAL A 232 -58.54 33.33 29.44
C VAL A 232 -59.51 32.77 30.49
N GLU A 233 -59.27 31.57 31.03
CA GLU A 233 -60.12 31.02 32.09
C GLU A 233 -60.14 31.89 33.36
N MET A 234 -59.01 32.51 33.71
CA MET A 234 -58.94 33.44 34.84
C MET A 234 -59.66 34.76 34.55
N GLN A 235 -59.63 35.25 33.31
CA GLN A 235 -60.39 36.43 32.88
C GLN A 235 -61.90 36.16 32.86
N GLU A 236 -62.33 34.94 32.48
CA GLU A 236 -63.73 34.51 32.57
C GLU A 236 -64.20 34.45 34.03
N ARG A 237 -63.41 33.82 34.93
CA ARG A 237 -63.69 33.80 36.37
C ARG A 237 -63.77 35.20 36.97
N HIS A 238 -62.86 36.10 36.61
CA HIS A 238 -62.91 37.50 37.04
C HIS A 238 -64.18 38.22 36.55
N SER A 239 -64.60 37.96 35.30
CA SER A 239 -65.82 38.54 34.73
C SER A 239 -67.07 38.06 35.45
N GLN A 240 -67.17 36.75 35.73
CA GLN A 240 -68.24 36.14 36.53
C GLN A 240 -68.30 36.74 37.95
N LEU A 241 -67.16 36.88 38.62
CA LEU A 241 -67.08 37.50 39.94
C LEU A 241 -67.45 38.99 39.93
N SER A 242 -67.16 39.74 38.85
CA SER A 242 -67.67 41.11 38.74
C SER A 242 -69.17 41.15 38.55
N GLU A 243 -69.75 40.29 37.69
CA GLU A 243 -71.21 40.19 37.54
C GLU A 243 -71.90 39.84 38.87
N GLU A 244 -71.34 38.91 39.64
CA GLU A 244 -71.85 38.57 40.98
C GLU A 244 -71.74 39.74 41.96
N LYS A 245 -70.60 40.44 41.99
CA LYS A 245 -70.38 41.65 42.79
C LYS A 245 -71.38 42.76 42.40
N ASP A 246 -71.65 42.96 41.11
CA ASP A 246 -72.60 43.97 40.62
C ASP A 246 -74.07 43.57 40.89
N ARG A 247 -74.42 42.28 40.79
CA ARG A 247 -75.73 41.73 41.24
C ARG A 247 -75.95 41.93 42.73
N LEU A 248 -74.94 41.65 43.56
CA LEU A 248 -74.98 41.83 45.00
C LEU A 248 -75.05 43.32 45.39
N LEU A 249 -74.35 44.20 44.67
CA LEU A 249 -74.44 45.64 44.85
C LEU A 249 -75.86 46.16 44.55
N ASN A 250 -76.47 45.71 43.46
CA ASN A 250 -77.86 46.07 43.14
C ASN A 250 -78.84 45.57 44.22
N SER A 251 -78.66 44.33 44.72
CA SER A 251 -79.48 43.78 45.80
C SER A 251 -79.29 44.53 47.13
N LEU A 252 -78.08 45.04 47.41
CA LEU A 252 -77.82 45.90 48.56
C LEU A 252 -78.52 47.25 48.42
N LEU A 253 -78.41 47.90 47.24
CA LEU A 253 -79.10 49.15 46.95
C LEU A 253 -80.62 49.00 47.07
N GLU A 254 -81.20 47.89 46.57
CA GLU A 254 -82.62 47.57 46.76
C GLU A 254 -82.99 47.45 48.25
N ALA A 255 -82.15 46.78 49.06
CA ALA A 255 -82.36 46.68 50.50
C ALA A 255 -82.28 48.04 51.21
N GLU A 256 -81.33 48.90 50.84
CA GLU A 256 -81.22 50.28 51.34
C GLU A 256 -82.45 51.13 50.97
N HIS A 257 -82.97 51.01 49.75
CA HIS A 257 -84.23 51.64 49.35
C HIS A 257 -85.42 51.12 50.18
N GLN A 258 -85.49 49.81 50.46
CA GLN A 258 -86.53 49.29 51.36
C GLN A 258 -86.39 49.80 52.79
N ILE A 259 -85.16 49.92 53.32
CA ILE A 259 -84.90 50.51 54.64
C ILE A 259 -85.41 51.95 54.69
N MET A 260 -85.02 52.81 53.74
CA MET A 260 -85.51 54.20 53.66
C MET A 260 -87.04 54.29 53.53
N LEU A 261 -87.67 53.38 52.77
CA LEU A 261 -89.14 53.31 52.67
C LEU A 261 -89.79 52.90 54.01
N TRP A 262 -89.18 52.00 54.78
CA TRP A 262 -89.66 51.63 56.11
C TRP A 262 -89.41 52.72 57.15
N GLU A 263 -88.27 53.39 57.12
CA GLU A 263 -87.99 54.56 57.97
C GLU A 263 -89.00 55.68 57.70
N LYS A 264 -89.29 56.00 56.44
CA LYS A 264 -90.33 56.98 56.08
C LYS A 264 -91.72 56.57 56.54
N LYS A 265 -92.09 55.28 56.43
CA LYS A 265 -93.35 54.75 57.00
C LYS A 265 -93.39 54.87 58.53
N ILE A 266 -92.29 54.56 59.22
CA ILE A 266 -92.18 54.68 60.68
C ILE A 266 -92.27 56.16 61.10
N GLN A 267 -91.64 57.07 60.37
CA GLN A 267 -91.68 58.50 60.64
C GLN A 267 -93.09 59.06 60.43
N LEU A 268 -93.76 58.75 59.31
CA LEU A 268 -95.16 59.10 59.10
C LEU A 268 -96.08 58.50 60.18
N ALA A 269 -95.84 57.27 60.63
CA ALA A 269 -96.60 56.67 61.73
C ALA A 269 -96.34 57.33 63.10
N ARG A 270 -95.14 57.88 63.34
CA ARG A 270 -94.82 58.70 64.51
C ARG A 270 -95.49 60.07 64.42
N GLU A 271 -95.48 60.71 63.26
CA GLU A 271 -96.10 62.02 63.01
C GLU A 271 -97.64 61.93 63.09
N MET A 272 -98.25 60.92 62.47
CA MET A 272 -99.68 60.63 62.62
C MET A 272 -100.06 60.36 64.08
N ARG A 273 -99.23 59.61 64.82
CA ARG A 273 -99.43 59.41 66.27
C ARG A 273 -99.34 60.72 67.03
N ALA A 274 -98.30 61.52 66.80
CA ALA A 274 -98.12 62.82 67.46
C ALA A 274 -99.23 63.83 67.12
N ALA A 275 -99.82 63.75 65.92
CA ALA A 275 -100.98 64.54 65.53
C ALA A 275 -102.27 64.07 66.24
N VAL A 276 -102.48 62.76 66.40
CA VAL A 276 -103.61 62.18 67.17
C VAL A 276 -103.46 62.43 68.67
N ASP A 277 -102.24 62.34 69.21
CA ASP A 277 -101.90 62.66 70.60
C ASP A 277 -101.81 64.17 70.87
N SER A 278 -101.93 65.02 69.83
CA SER A 278 -101.88 66.48 69.99
C SER A 278 -103.03 67.00 70.85
N GLU A 279 -102.75 68.02 71.67
CA GLU A 279 -103.74 68.49 72.65
C GLU A 279 -105.00 69.10 72.03
N THR A 280 -105.00 69.37 70.73
CA THR A 280 -106.13 69.84 69.92
C THR A 280 -107.45 69.12 70.24
N GLY A 281 -107.46 67.77 70.21
CA GLY A 281 -108.64 66.99 70.62
C GLY A 281 -108.68 66.67 72.12
N ARG A 282 -107.52 66.68 72.78
CA ARG A 282 -107.39 66.30 74.20
C ARG A 282 -107.97 67.36 75.13
N GLY A 283 -107.80 68.63 74.80
CA GLY A 283 -108.39 69.77 75.50
C GLY A 283 -109.92 69.78 75.41
N GLU A 284 -110.47 69.55 74.22
CA GLU A 284 -111.92 69.44 74.01
C GLU A 284 -112.51 68.26 74.79
N VAL A 285 -111.92 67.06 74.71
CA VAL A 285 -112.37 65.89 75.46
C VAL A 285 -112.24 66.10 76.98
N GLN A 286 -111.19 66.80 77.44
CA GLN A 286 -111.04 67.12 78.86
C GLN A 286 -112.06 68.17 79.32
N ALA A 287 -112.41 69.16 78.49
CA ALA A 287 -113.48 70.13 78.75
C ALA A 287 -114.87 69.47 78.79
N MET A 288 -115.16 68.56 77.84
CA MET A 288 -116.37 67.74 77.88
C MET A 288 -116.43 66.89 79.15
N ARG A 289 -115.31 66.29 79.57
CA ARG A 289 -115.22 65.52 80.82
C ARG A 289 -115.44 66.39 82.06
N THR A 290 -114.89 67.60 82.13
CA THR A 290 -115.11 68.49 83.27
C THR A 290 -116.55 69.00 83.33
N GLU A 291 -117.19 69.30 82.19
CA GLU A 291 -118.60 69.70 82.19
C GLU A 291 -119.55 68.51 82.45
N ILE A 292 -119.25 67.30 81.96
CA ILE A 292 -119.95 66.07 82.38
C ILE A 292 -119.80 65.87 83.88
N HIS A 293 -118.61 66.07 84.45
CA HIS A 293 -118.41 65.98 85.90
C HIS A 293 -119.18 67.09 86.65
N ARG A 294 -119.27 68.30 86.08
CA ARG A 294 -120.09 69.41 86.61
C ARG A 294 -121.58 69.05 86.62
N MET A 295 -122.07 68.43 85.54
CA MET A 295 -123.43 67.89 85.46
C MET A 295 -123.65 66.74 86.45
N GLN A 296 -122.69 65.83 86.64
CA GLN A 296 -122.75 64.77 87.66
C GLN A 296 -122.80 65.34 89.09
N VAL A 297 -122.01 66.37 89.38
CA VAL A 297 -122.04 67.08 90.67
C VAL A 297 -123.38 67.80 90.86
N ARG A 298 -123.92 68.44 89.81
CA ARG A 298 -125.23 69.10 89.83
C ARG A 298 -126.39 68.10 90.02
N TYR A 299 -126.28 66.93 89.40
CA TYR A 299 -127.19 65.79 89.62
C TYR A 299 -127.08 65.26 91.06
N GLY A 300 -125.86 65.10 91.60
CA GLY A 300 -125.64 64.75 93.00
C GLY A 300 -126.14 65.80 94.00
N GLN A 301 -126.16 67.07 93.62
CA GLN A 301 -126.80 68.14 94.39
C GLN A 301 -128.33 68.04 94.35
N LEU A 302 -128.94 67.74 93.19
CA LEU A 302 -130.38 67.43 93.11
C LEU A 302 -130.74 66.21 93.97
N MET A 303 -129.96 65.12 93.89
CA MET A 303 -130.16 63.94 94.74
C MET A 303 -130.10 64.31 96.22
N LYS A 304 -129.16 65.14 96.67
CA LYS A 304 -129.09 65.63 98.06
C LYS A 304 -130.27 66.54 98.46
N GLN A 305 -130.86 67.29 97.52
CA GLN A 305 -132.10 68.04 97.77
C GLN A 305 -133.30 67.09 97.91
N GLN A 306 -133.41 66.07 97.06
CA GLN A 306 -134.42 65.02 97.16
C GLN A 306 -134.28 64.23 98.47
N GLU A 307 -133.07 63.82 98.85
CA GLU A 307 -132.79 63.20 100.15
C GLU A 307 -133.14 64.11 101.34
N LYS A 308 -132.95 65.43 101.23
CA LYS A 308 -133.35 66.35 102.32
C LYS A 308 -134.86 66.36 102.51
N MET A 309 -135.61 66.44 101.40
CA MET A 309 -137.07 66.34 101.40
C MET A 309 -137.57 64.99 101.94
N ILE A 310 -136.80 63.92 101.71
CA ILE A 310 -137.06 62.59 102.30
C ILE A 310 -136.76 62.59 103.81
N ARG A 311 -135.65 63.17 104.28
CA ARG A 311 -135.32 63.24 105.73
C ARG A 311 -136.32 64.05 106.54
N ASP A 312 -136.82 65.15 106.00
CA ASP A 312 -137.86 65.97 106.65
C ASP A 312 -139.20 65.20 106.75
N MET A 313 -139.46 64.25 105.84
CA MET A 313 -140.57 63.30 105.92
C MET A 313 -140.30 62.16 106.92
N GLU A 314 -139.11 61.54 106.88
CA GLU A 314 -138.67 60.47 107.81
C GLU A 314 -138.73 60.92 109.28
N ALA A 315 -138.44 62.19 109.58
CA ALA A 315 -138.53 62.77 110.92
C ALA A 315 -139.96 62.73 111.52
N SER A 316 -141.00 62.67 110.68
CA SER A 316 -142.40 62.52 111.13
C SER A 316 -142.81 61.06 111.37
N VAL A 317 -142.21 60.11 110.63
CA VAL A 317 -142.52 58.67 110.69
C VAL A 317 -141.71 57.95 111.78
N SER A 318 -140.50 58.45 112.09
CA SER A 318 -139.54 57.88 113.07
C SER A 318 -139.99 57.88 114.54
N ARG A 319 -141.29 58.10 114.82
CA ARG A 319 -141.93 57.93 116.14
C ARG A 319 -142.95 56.78 116.22
N ARG A 320 -143.10 55.96 115.18
CA ARG A 320 -144.06 54.82 115.20
C ARG A 320 -143.48 53.44 114.96
N GLU A 321 -142.52 53.25 114.06
CA GLU A 321 -142.21 51.91 113.55
C GLU A 321 -140.77 51.47 113.86
N ALA A 322 -140.59 51.03 115.11
CA ALA A 322 -139.43 50.24 115.50
C ALA A 322 -139.71 48.74 115.28
N ILE A 323 -138.81 48.07 114.55
CA ILE A 323 -138.65 46.60 114.42
C ILE A 323 -139.65 45.86 113.49
N ALA A 324 -139.31 45.80 112.19
CA ALA A 324 -139.50 44.63 111.30
C ALA A 324 -138.73 44.86 109.96
N VAL A 325 -138.08 43.92 109.25
CA VAL A 325 -137.20 42.76 109.51
C VAL A 325 -136.96 42.09 108.11
N ARG A 326 -135.69 41.84 107.72
CA ARG A 326 -135.20 41.13 106.48
C ARG A 326 -135.46 41.79 105.10
N GLY A 327 -134.64 41.59 104.05
CA GLY A 327 -133.31 40.93 103.96
C GLY A 327 -132.77 40.68 102.51
N GLU A 328 -131.47 40.33 102.39
CA GLU A 328 -130.74 39.68 101.25
C GLU A 328 -130.48 40.47 99.91
N GLY A 329 -129.44 40.19 99.07
CA GLY A 329 -128.21 39.37 99.23
C GLY A 329 -127.35 39.09 97.94
N GLN A 330 -126.04 38.79 98.13
CA GLN A 330 -125.05 38.05 97.24
C GLN A 330 -124.61 38.68 95.86
N ASN A 331 -123.47 38.38 95.18
CA ASN A 331 -122.60 37.18 94.95
C ASN A 331 -121.07 37.55 94.75
N LYS A 332 -119.99 36.77 95.13
CA LYS A 332 -119.27 35.54 94.59
C LYS A 332 -118.51 35.74 93.24
N THR A 333 -117.37 35.13 92.80
CA THR A 333 -116.24 34.20 93.23
C THR A 333 -115.21 34.05 92.03
N ASP A 334 -113.96 33.53 92.00
CA ASP A 334 -112.92 33.03 92.96
C ASP A 334 -111.43 33.34 92.49
N LYS A 335 -110.60 32.39 91.99
CA LYS A 335 -109.08 32.47 91.98
C LYS A 335 -108.30 31.61 90.92
N LYS A 336 -106.93 31.71 90.94
CA LYS A 336 -105.83 30.74 90.51
C LYS A 336 -105.34 30.75 89.03
N ARG A 337 -104.21 30.12 88.63
CA ARG A 337 -102.78 30.01 89.12
C ARG A 337 -101.87 29.35 88.01
N ILE A 338 -100.55 29.38 88.19
CA ILE A 338 -99.40 28.99 87.31
C ILE A 338 -99.43 27.54 86.73
N THR A 339 -98.80 27.32 85.55
CA THR A 339 -98.76 26.04 84.79
C THR A 339 -97.35 25.60 84.33
N LYS A 340 -97.21 24.32 83.91
CA LYS A 340 -96.00 23.49 83.81
C LYS A 340 -95.53 23.26 82.35
N ARG A 341 -94.80 24.20 81.72
CA ARG A 341 -94.45 24.11 80.26
C ARG A 341 -92.96 24.06 79.88
N ASP A 342 -92.06 24.71 80.61
CA ASP A 342 -90.72 25.01 80.05
C ASP A 342 -89.65 23.92 80.16
N PHE A 343 -89.87 22.88 80.97
CA PHE A 343 -88.90 21.79 81.18
C PHE A 343 -88.78 20.76 80.02
N HIS A 344 -89.62 20.81 78.99
CA HIS A 344 -89.48 19.90 77.84
C HIS A 344 -88.60 20.47 76.72
N ARG A 345 -88.74 21.76 76.39
CA ARG A 345 -88.07 22.42 75.27
C ARG A 345 -86.53 22.24 75.29
N GLY A 346 -85.90 22.52 76.43
CA GLY A 346 -84.43 22.37 76.57
C GLY A 346 -83.92 20.92 76.49
N LYS A 347 -84.78 19.91 76.69
CA LYS A 347 -84.37 18.49 76.63
C LYS A 347 -84.21 17.99 75.20
N GLU A 348 -84.90 18.58 74.23
CA GLU A 348 -84.80 18.23 72.81
C GLU A 348 -83.69 19.01 72.09
N GLU A 349 -83.48 20.28 72.47
CA GLU A 349 -82.38 21.10 71.96
C GLU A 349 -81.00 20.50 72.30
N LEU A 350 -80.81 20.00 73.54
CA LEU A 350 -79.58 19.31 73.93
C LEU A 350 -79.37 17.99 73.16
N ARG A 351 -80.45 17.23 72.89
CA ARG A 351 -80.36 15.99 72.09
C ARG A 351 -79.93 16.26 70.65
N LYS A 352 -80.45 17.32 70.01
CA LYS A 352 -79.99 17.73 68.67
C LYS A 352 -78.50 18.08 68.67
N LYS A 353 -78.04 18.91 69.62
CA LYS A 353 -76.62 19.30 69.72
C LYS A 353 -75.68 18.10 69.95
N ILE A 354 -76.09 17.09 70.72
CA ILE A 354 -75.32 15.85 70.90
C ILE A 354 -75.25 15.05 69.58
N SER A 355 -76.37 14.89 68.87
CA SER A 355 -76.38 14.17 67.58
C SER A 355 -75.55 14.89 66.50
N GLU A 356 -75.54 16.22 66.50
CA GLU A 356 -74.83 17.04 65.53
C GLU A 356 -73.31 17.06 65.81
N THR A 357 -72.90 17.16 67.08
CA THR A 357 -71.50 17.01 67.48
C THR A 357 -70.96 15.59 67.22
N GLN A 358 -71.76 14.53 67.44
CA GLN A 358 -71.38 13.17 67.06
C GLN A 358 -71.18 13.02 65.54
N LYS A 359 -72.06 13.60 64.72
CA LYS A 359 -71.91 13.58 63.25
C LYS A 359 -70.64 14.32 62.80
N ASN A 360 -70.34 15.46 63.42
CA ASN A 360 -69.11 16.22 63.14
C ASN A 360 -67.85 15.46 63.57
N THR A 361 -67.88 14.79 64.74
CA THR A 361 -66.78 13.92 65.20
C THR A 361 -66.54 12.75 64.24
N GLN A 362 -67.60 12.13 63.70
CA GLN A 362 -67.48 11.10 62.66
C GLN A 362 -66.90 11.66 61.35
N GLY A 363 -67.19 12.93 61.01
CA GLY A 363 -66.54 13.63 59.90
C GLY A 363 -65.03 13.80 60.14
N CYS A 364 -64.64 14.35 61.28
CA CYS A 364 -63.24 14.52 61.68
C CYS A 364 -62.46 13.19 61.72
N ASN A 365 -63.09 12.09 62.16
CA ASN A 365 -62.43 10.78 62.18
C ASN A 365 -62.21 10.23 60.76
N LYS A 366 -63.07 10.54 59.79
CA LYS A 366 -62.84 10.17 58.38
C LYS A 366 -61.68 10.95 57.77
N THR A 367 -61.68 12.28 57.94
CA THR A 367 -60.58 13.11 57.43
C THR A 367 -59.25 12.78 58.12
N LEU A 368 -59.28 12.33 59.38
CA LEU A 368 -58.09 11.84 60.07
C LEU A 368 -57.55 10.54 59.45
N LEU A 369 -58.41 9.55 59.15
CA LEU A 369 -58.01 8.32 58.44
C LEU A 369 -57.50 8.59 57.01
N GLU A 370 -58.10 9.57 56.31
CA GLU A 370 -57.65 10.02 54.99
C GLU A 370 -56.27 10.70 55.06
N LEU A 371 -56.01 11.48 56.12
CA LEU A 371 -54.71 12.08 56.41
C LEU A 371 -53.65 11.03 56.82
N GLU A 372 -54.00 10.04 57.63
CA GLU A 372 -53.11 8.92 57.97
C GLU A 372 -52.77 8.09 56.73
N SER A 373 -53.75 7.82 55.86
CA SER A 373 -53.54 7.08 54.60
C SER A 373 -52.66 7.85 53.61
N THR A 374 -52.81 9.17 53.52
CA THR A 374 -51.96 10.01 52.65
C THR A 374 -50.58 10.23 53.25
N GLN A 375 -50.45 10.34 54.58
CA GLN A 375 -49.16 10.34 55.26
C GLN A 375 -48.40 9.02 55.04
N ALA A 376 -49.09 7.87 55.13
CA ALA A 376 -48.49 6.56 54.90
C ALA A 376 -47.96 6.42 53.46
N SER A 377 -48.76 6.76 52.45
CA SER A 377 -48.34 6.66 51.04
C SER A 377 -47.24 7.67 50.68
N LEU A 378 -47.28 8.89 51.22
CA LEU A 378 -46.19 9.86 51.08
C LEU A 378 -44.89 9.38 51.74
N SER A 379 -44.97 8.71 52.91
CA SER A 379 -43.79 8.16 53.58
C SER A 379 -43.14 7.01 52.80
N ALA A 380 -43.96 6.17 52.15
CA ALA A 380 -43.49 5.10 51.27
C ALA A 380 -42.78 5.68 50.02
N ALA A 381 -43.42 6.65 49.35
CA ALA A 381 -42.83 7.34 48.18
C ALA A 381 -41.53 8.09 48.55
N PHE A 382 -41.46 8.71 49.73
CA PHE A 382 -40.24 9.32 50.23
C PHE A 382 -39.12 8.29 50.44
N SER A 383 -39.43 7.13 51.06
CA SER A 383 -38.46 6.05 51.24
C SER A 383 -37.96 5.48 49.89
N GLU A 384 -38.84 5.34 48.90
CA GLU A 384 -38.46 4.90 47.55
C GLU A 384 -37.50 5.91 46.89
N LYS A 385 -37.84 7.21 46.92
CA LYS A 385 -36.99 8.27 46.37
C LYS A 385 -35.66 8.42 47.12
N GLN A 386 -35.63 8.14 48.42
CA GLN A 386 -34.39 8.10 49.20
C GLN A 386 -33.50 6.90 48.79
N GLN A 387 -34.06 5.73 48.50
CA GLN A 387 -33.31 4.58 47.98
C GLN A 387 -32.80 4.82 46.55
N GLU A 388 -33.62 5.43 45.68
CA GLU A 388 -33.21 5.82 44.33
C GLU A 388 -32.04 6.82 44.36
N LEU A 389 -32.11 7.84 45.23
CA LEU A 389 -31.04 8.81 45.42
C LEU A 389 -29.74 8.14 45.88
N LEU A 390 -29.79 7.21 46.84
CA LEU A 390 -28.63 6.44 47.28
C LEU A 390 -28.03 5.57 46.16
N ARG A 391 -28.87 4.97 45.31
CA ARG A 391 -28.43 4.20 44.14
C ARG A 391 -27.71 5.09 43.12
N LEU A 392 -28.33 6.20 42.75
CA LEU A 392 -27.75 7.20 41.84
C LEU A 392 -26.44 7.80 42.40
N GLN A 393 -26.37 8.05 43.70
CA GLN A 393 -25.13 8.53 44.34
C GLN A 393 -24.00 7.48 44.28
N ALA A 394 -24.31 6.19 44.46
CA ALA A 394 -23.34 5.12 44.28
C ALA A 394 -22.88 4.98 42.81
N GLU A 395 -23.80 5.12 41.85
CA GLU A 395 -23.50 5.15 40.41
C GLU A 395 -22.58 6.34 40.06
N CYS A 396 -22.88 7.55 40.54
CA CYS A 396 -22.03 8.73 40.38
C CYS A 396 -20.62 8.52 40.95
N HIS A 397 -20.48 8.03 42.19
CA HIS A 397 -19.17 7.77 42.79
C HIS A 397 -18.36 6.68 42.05
N GLY A 398 -19.05 5.73 41.41
CA GLY A 398 -18.46 4.78 40.47
C GLY A 398 -17.91 5.46 39.21
N LEU A 399 -18.76 6.24 38.53
CA LEU A 399 -18.41 6.99 37.33
C LEU A 399 -17.26 8.00 37.56
N ASP A 400 -17.25 8.69 38.70
CA ASP A 400 -16.14 9.57 39.11
C ASP A 400 -14.83 8.80 39.27
N SER A 401 -14.86 7.65 39.93
CA SER A 401 -13.68 6.80 40.15
C SER A 401 -13.14 6.20 38.83
N ASP A 402 -14.03 5.92 37.88
CA ASP A 402 -13.68 5.49 36.52
C ASP A 402 -13.13 6.65 35.67
N ALA A 403 -13.71 7.85 35.78
CA ALA A 403 -13.19 9.06 35.15
C ALA A 403 -11.83 9.46 35.72
N GLU A 404 -11.57 9.26 37.02
CA GLU A 404 -10.22 9.34 37.60
C GLU A 404 -9.26 8.31 36.99
N ARG A 405 -9.67 7.05 36.83
CA ARG A 405 -8.82 5.99 36.23
C ARG A 405 -8.43 6.35 34.80
N LEU A 406 -9.40 6.72 33.96
CA LEU A 406 -9.19 7.06 32.55
C LEU A 406 -8.35 8.35 32.38
N ARG A 407 -8.48 9.33 33.28
CA ARG A 407 -7.61 10.52 33.30
C ARG A 407 -6.15 10.16 33.58
N ASP A 408 -5.88 9.32 34.56
CA ASP A 408 -4.52 8.87 34.89
C ASP A 408 -3.91 7.99 33.79
N GLU A 409 -4.70 7.10 33.18
CA GLU A 409 -4.26 6.28 32.04
C GLU A 409 -3.92 7.15 30.82
N LYS A 410 -4.74 8.18 30.52
CA LYS A 410 -4.43 9.17 29.48
C LYS A 410 -3.12 9.91 29.76
N GLN A 411 -2.87 10.31 31.01
CA GLN A 411 -1.61 10.99 31.39
C GLN A 411 -0.41 10.05 31.26
N TRP A 412 -0.51 8.79 31.69
CA TRP A 412 0.56 7.81 31.56
C TRP A 412 0.87 7.46 30.10
N ASN A 413 -0.16 7.28 29.27
CA ASN A 413 0.00 7.02 27.84
C ASN A 413 0.68 8.22 27.15
N LEU A 414 0.35 9.46 27.53
CA LEU A 414 1.03 10.65 27.03
C LEU A 414 2.52 10.69 27.43
N LEU A 415 2.85 10.39 28.70
CA LEU A 415 4.24 10.31 29.17
C LEU A 415 5.05 9.22 28.43
N GLU A 416 4.44 8.07 28.17
CA GLU A 416 5.09 6.99 27.42
C GLU A 416 5.25 7.33 25.92
N ILE A 417 4.27 7.99 25.29
CA ILE A 417 4.41 8.53 23.93
C ILE A 417 5.56 9.55 23.85
N VAL A 418 5.68 10.46 24.82
CA VAL A 418 6.79 11.43 24.90
C VAL A 418 8.14 10.73 25.09
N ALA A 419 8.20 9.65 25.88
CA ALA A 419 9.40 8.83 26.03
C ALA A 419 9.78 8.13 24.71
N TYR A 420 8.82 7.56 23.98
CA TYR A 420 9.07 6.96 22.66
C TYR A 420 9.49 7.99 21.60
N GLN A 421 8.86 9.18 21.56
CA GLN A 421 9.28 10.27 20.68
C GLN A 421 10.70 10.76 20.99
N THR A 422 11.06 10.85 22.28
CA THR A 422 12.42 11.20 22.70
C THR A 422 13.43 10.12 22.29
N ARG A 423 13.09 8.83 22.48
CA ARG A 423 13.89 7.69 22.00
C ARG A 423 14.05 7.71 20.47
N GLN A 424 12.99 8.00 19.73
CA GLN A 424 13.02 8.14 18.27
C GLN A 424 13.97 9.27 17.84
N LYS A 425 13.89 10.45 18.46
CA LYS A 425 14.80 11.57 18.20
C LYS A 425 16.26 11.20 18.46
N HIS A 426 16.55 10.45 19.52
CA HIS A 426 17.92 9.94 19.78
C HIS A 426 18.39 8.92 18.74
N LEU A 427 17.53 7.98 18.32
CA LEU A 427 17.86 7.01 17.26
C LEU A 427 18.03 7.69 15.89
N GLN A 428 17.27 8.73 15.59
CA GLN A 428 17.45 9.55 14.40
C GLN A 428 18.77 10.34 14.47
N ALA A 429 19.07 10.99 15.59
CA ALA A 429 20.36 11.67 15.77
C ALA A 429 21.56 10.70 15.67
N LEU A 430 21.38 9.44 16.05
CA LEU A 430 22.39 8.38 15.87
C LEU A 430 22.58 8.03 14.40
N LYS A 431 21.49 7.86 13.63
CA LYS A 431 21.52 7.67 12.17
C LYS A 431 22.15 8.86 11.44
N GLU A 432 21.95 10.07 11.94
CA GLU A 432 22.54 11.31 11.41
C GLU A 432 23.98 11.57 11.89
N GLY A 433 24.58 10.71 12.73
CA GLY A 433 25.93 10.88 13.28
C GLY A 433 26.07 12.01 14.32
N LYS A 434 24.97 12.65 14.72
CA LYS A 434 24.91 13.80 15.64
C LYS A 434 24.74 13.41 17.11
N TYR A 435 24.47 12.14 17.41
CA TYR A 435 24.22 11.68 18.77
C TYR A 435 25.51 11.48 19.57
N ALA A 436 25.71 12.29 20.62
CA ALA A 436 26.77 12.10 21.59
C ALA A 436 26.34 11.08 22.68
N PRO A 437 26.99 9.90 22.80
CA PRO A 437 26.63 8.92 23.82
C PRO A 437 27.05 9.38 25.22
N LEU A 438 26.11 9.37 26.17
CA LEU A 438 26.34 9.75 27.58
C LEU A 438 27.33 8.81 28.30
N CYS A 439 27.50 7.58 27.82
CA CYS A 439 28.47 6.63 28.34
C CYS A 439 29.26 6.06 27.16
N ARG A 440 30.59 6.29 27.13
CA ARG A 440 31.48 5.83 26.05
C ARG A 440 32.04 4.43 26.26
N THR A 441 31.93 3.88 27.48
CA THR A 441 32.35 2.52 27.82
C THR A 441 31.21 1.74 28.47
N GLU A 442 31.19 0.43 28.26
CA GLU A 442 30.15 -0.44 28.80
C GLU A 442 30.12 -0.43 30.34
N GLN A 443 31.29 -0.34 30.97
CA GLN A 443 31.42 -0.20 32.44
C GLN A 443 30.75 1.09 32.94
N ALA A 444 30.95 2.23 32.27
CA ALA A 444 30.28 3.48 32.63
C ALA A 444 28.76 3.38 32.45
N TRP A 445 28.29 2.69 31.40
CA TRP A 445 26.86 2.43 31.19
C TRP A 445 26.27 1.53 32.29
N ARG A 446 26.93 0.42 32.64
CA ARG A 446 26.51 -0.50 33.73
C ARG A 446 26.43 0.24 35.07
N ASN A 447 27.45 1.04 35.39
CA ASN A 447 27.46 1.87 36.61
C ASN A 447 26.31 2.88 36.62
N LYS A 448 26.03 3.56 35.48
CA LYS A 448 24.92 4.51 35.40
C LYS A 448 23.55 3.82 35.46
N GLN A 449 23.41 2.62 34.90
CA GLN A 449 22.21 1.79 35.02
C GLN A 449 21.96 1.36 36.47
N GLN A 450 23.01 0.98 37.21
CA GLN A 450 22.91 0.68 38.65
C GLN A 450 22.52 1.91 39.47
N GLU A 451 23.12 3.08 39.20
CA GLU A 451 22.75 4.34 39.86
C GLU A 451 21.27 4.71 39.62
N LEU A 452 20.78 4.54 38.39
CA LEU A 452 19.37 4.76 38.05
C LEU A 452 18.44 3.75 38.74
N ARG A 453 18.78 2.46 38.78
CA ARG A 453 18.04 1.44 39.56
C ARG A 453 18.01 1.79 41.05
N ALA A 454 19.11 2.26 41.63
CA ALA A 454 19.18 2.68 43.03
C ALA A 454 18.31 3.91 43.31
N ARG A 455 18.35 4.93 42.44
CA ARG A 455 17.46 6.11 42.50
C ARG A 455 15.99 5.70 42.43
N LEU A 456 15.61 4.80 41.52
CA LEU A 456 14.23 4.30 41.39
C LEU A 456 13.76 3.54 42.64
N ARG A 457 14.60 2.69 43.24
CA ARG A 457 14.27 1.99 44.50
C ARG A 457 14.12 2.97 45.67
N THR A 458 14.96 4.01 45.73
CA THR A 458 14.84 5.10 46.73
C THR A 458 13.52 5.87 46.56
N ILE A 459 13.16 6.23 45.33
CA ILE A 459 11.87 6.88 45.03
C ILE A 459 10.69 5.98 45.40
N ALA A 460 10.74 4.68 45.07
CA ALA A 460 9.69 3.73 45.45
C ALA A 460 9.54 3.59 46.98
N ALA A 461 10.64 3.63 47.74
CA ALA A 461 10.61 3.65 49.20
C ALA A 461 10.00 4.95 49.75
N ILE A 462 10.34 6.12 49.18
CA ILE A 462 9.73 7.40 49.54
C ILE A 462 8.22 7.41 49.23
N THR A 463 7.80 6.95 48.05
CA THR A 463 6.37 6.83 47.69
C THR A 463 5.62 5.92 48.66
N ARG A 464 6.21 4.77 49.04
CA ARG A 464 5.63 3.83 50.00
C ARG A 464 5.51 4.45 51.41
N ARG A 465 6.51 5.22 51.85
CA ARG A 465 6.49 5.96 53.12
C ARG A 465 5.43 7.07 53.12
N ALA A 466 5.39 7.89 52.06
CA ALA A 466 4.37 8.93 51.90
C ALA A 466 2.94 8.35 51.84
N GLN A 467 2.76 7.14 51.27
CA GLN A 467 1.49 6.43 51.28
C GLN A 467 1.02 6.05 52.69
N GLN A 468 1.94 5.82 53.64
CA GLN A 468 1.65 5.54 55.05
C GLN A 468 1.44 6.84 55.85
N GLU A 469 2.25 7.86 55.61
CA GLU A 469 2.19 9.14 56.33
C GLU A 469 0.99 10.00 55.91
N HIS A 470 0.44 9.83 54.71
CA HIS A 470 -0.67 10.65 54.17
C HIS A 470 -1.83 9.82 53.57
N PRO A 471 -2.73 9.25 54.39
CA PRO A 471 -3.89 8.48 53.91
C PRO A 471 -4.79 9.23 52.92
N ARG A 472 -4.92 10.56 53.05
CA ARG A 472 -5.70 11.40 52.11
C ARG A 472 -5.18 11.36 50.67
N HIS A 473 -3.91 11.01 50.46
CA HIS A 473 -3.28 10.90 49.13
C HIS A 473 -3.02 9.45 48.71
N GLN A 474 -3.61 8.46 49.42
CA GLN A 474 -3.37 7.04 49.18
C GLN A 474 -3.71 6.60 47.75
N ARG A 475 -4.80 7.10 47.14
CA ARG A 475 -5.21 6.74 45.77
C ARG A 475 -4.13 7.11 44.71
N PRO A 476 -3.70 8.38 44.57
CA PRO A 476 -2.59 8.73 43.66
C PRO A 476 -1.27 8.01 43.97
N LEU A 477 -0.88 7.93 45.24
CA LEU A 477 0.40 7.32 45.65
C LEU A 477 0.42 5.81 45.38
N GLN A 478 -0.70 5.12 45.51
CA GLN A 478 -0.85 3.70 45.16
C GLN A 478 -0.68 3.47 43.64
N ARG A 479 -1.23 4.33 42.79
CA ARG A 479 -1.08 4.26 41.33
C ARG A 479 0.37 4.52 40.90
N LEU A 480 1.02 5.53 41.48
CA LEU A 480 2.45 5.80 41.26
C LEU A 480 3.32 4.61 41.70
N ARG A 481 3.04 4.03 42.87
CA ARG A 481 3.74 2.86 43.39
C ARG A 481 3.61 1.65 42.46
N GLN A 482 2.40 1.31 42.00
CA GLN A 482 2.18 0.19 41.06
C GLN A 482 2.98 0.35 39.77
N ARG A 483 3.06 1.57 39.21
CA ARG A 483 3.83 1.85 37.98
C ARG A 483 5.35 1.86 38.21
N LEU A 484 5.81 2.27 39.40
CA LEU A 484 7.22 2.14 39.80
C LEU A 484 7.62 0.67 40.00
N GLU A 485 6.77 -0.11 40.68
CA GLU A 485 6.98 -1.55 40.90
C GLU A 485 6.96 -2.32 39.56
N SER A 486 6.08 -1.97 38.60
CA SER A 486 6.09 -2.58 37.26
C SER A 486 7.32 -2.19 36.42
N ARG A 487 7.79 -0.92 36.50
CA ARG A 487 9.01 -0.49 35.79
C ARG A 487 10.28 -1.09 36.38
N LEU A 488 10.33 -1.32 37.70
CA LEU A 488 11.40 -2.07 38.36
C LEU A 488 11.43 -3.52 37.90
N GLY A 489 10.27 -4.21 37.86
CA GLY A 489 10.16 -5.56 37.32
C GLY A 489 10.64 -5.67 35.86
N SER A 490 10.25 -4.74 34.99
CA SER A 490 10.73 -4.66 33.59
C SER A 490 12.19 -4.22 33.43
N LEU A 491 12.93 -4.06 34.52
CA LEU A 491 14.37 -3.76 34.57
C LEU A 491 15.15 -4.80 35.40
N GLU A 492 14.48 -5.84 35.89
CA GLU A 492 15.04 -6.94 36.68
C GLU A 492 14.85 -8.30 35.99
N ALA A 493 13.85 -8.41 35.09
CA ALA A 493 13.86 -9.32 33.94
C ALA A 493 14.64 -8.71 32.75
#